data_AF-A0A7J4F8E9-F1
#
_entry.id   AF-A0A7J4F8E9-F1
#
_cell.length_a   1.000
_cell.length_b   1.000
_cell.length_c   1.000
_cell.angle_alpha   90.00
_cell.angle_beta   90.00
_cell.angle_gamma   90.00
#
_symmetry.space_group_name_H-M   'P 1'
#
loop_
_entity.id
_entity.type
_entity.pdbx_description
1 polymer ?
#
loop_
_entity_poly.entity_id
_entity_poly.type
_entity_poly.pdbx_seq_one_letter_code
_entity_poly.pdbx_strand_id
1 'polypeptide(L)'
;WRHRGGRRRGMAGRRLTFEATTYRRRERWGTPREVDLDALAGVDAQHGTFSSFDPETGRALAVPNTPCPVLLGLRAEWSDTAEAALAEIPTEEPAGRITWMTNHATDDHLTPVDRIADVRPTTSVIATGRIVSAPRRLRGGHVIASIGDGTGSVDIAAYEPTGRLRQIVAALAPGDAVTAVGGVRSRPLTINLERIEIVSTVDRYIKLENPVCHSCGVHMKSRGRDAGYRCARCGATAPEEAAVTTVATAPEPGWYEAALSAQRHLTMPSTRGARWSYGGVLRRDRAGGHEDL
;
A
#
# COMPACT_ATOMS: atom_id res chain seq x y z
N TRP A 1 -14.41 5.48 38.96
CA TRP A 1 -15.53 5.73 38.04
C TRP A 1 -15.70 4.50 37.16
N ARG A 2 -16.64 3.60 37.52
CA ARG A 2 -17.00 2.45 36.66
C ARG A 2 -18.00 2.96 35.63
N HIS A 3 -17.57 3.16 34.38
CA HIS A 3 -18.50 3.55 33.33
C HIS A 3 -19.09 2.30 32.69
N ARG A 4 -20.40 2.12 32.90
CA ARG A 4 -21.22 1.18 32.15
C ARG A 4 -21.17 1.58 30.66
N GLY A 5 -21.19 0.56 29.80
CA GLY A 5 -21.11 0.65 28.34
C GLY A 5 -21.71 1.91 27.74
N GLY A 6 -20.88 2.63 26.98
CA GLY A 6 -21.20 3.96 26.47
C GLY A 6 -20.55 4.22 25.11
N ARG A 7 -21.26 3.77 24.06
CA ARG A 7 -21.51 4.43 22.76
C ARG A 7 -20.34 5.20 22.11
N ARG A 8 -20.00 4.77 20.88
CA ARG A 8 -19.45 5.64 19.82
C ARG A 8 -20.26 6.95 19.75
N ARG A 9 -19.75 8.01 20.35
CA ARG A 9 -20.14 9.39 20.03
C ARG A 9 -18.91 10.29 20.12
N GLY A 10 -18.10 10.23 19.06
CA GLY A 10 -17.24 11.37 18.71
C GLY A 10 -18.10 12.54 18.25
N MET A 11 -17.61 13.76 18.46
CA MET A 11 -18.19 14.96 17.86
C MET A 11 -18.25 14.79 16.33
N ALA A 12 -19.45 14.94 15.76
CA ALA A 12 -19.74 15.10 14.33
C ALA A 12 -19.04 14.09 13.37
N GLY A 13 -19.59 12.88 13.22
CA GLY A 13 -19.37 12.03 12.03
C GLY A 13 -17.96 11.47 11.78
N ARG A 14 -16.96 11.84 12.58
CA ARG A 14 -15.58 11.33 12.47
C ARG A 14 -15.45 9.94 13.08
N ARG A 15 -14.68 9.08 12.42
CA ARG A 15 -14.24 7.80 12.99
C ARG A 15 -13.25 8.12 14.10
N LEU A 16 -13.29 7.36 15.19
CA LEU A 16 -12.37 7.51 16.31
C LEU A 16 -11.89 6.13 16.75
N THR A 17 -10.76 6.11 17.42
CA THR A 17 -10.16 4.93 18.04
C THR A 17 -9.59 5.29 19.40
N PHE A 18 -9.20 4.28 20.17
CA PHE A 18 -8.59 4.48 21.47
C PHE A 18 -7.16 3.94 21.47
N GLU A 19 -6.27 4.62 22.18
CA GLU A 19 -4.90 4.15 22.44
C GLU A 19 -4.64 4.15 23.95
N ALA A 20 -4.52 2.96 24.54
CA ALA A 20 -4.17 2.80 25.95
C ALA A 20 -2.64 2.76 26.06
N THR A 21 -2.06 3.77 26.70
CA THR A 21 -0.62 3.99 26.78
C THR A 21 -0.11 3.79 28.20
N THR A 22 0.95 3.00 28.34
CA THR A 22 1.70 2.85 29.59
C THR A 22 2.97 3.71 29.55
N TYR A 23 3.29 4.37 30.67
CA TYR A 23 4.47 5.23 30.79
C TYR A 23 5.50 4.63 31.75
N ARG A 24 6.77 4.86 31.45
CA ARG A 24 7.93 4.40 32.19
C ARG A 24 8.25 5.33 33.35
N ARG A 25 8.75 4.75 34.43
CA ARG A 25 9.41 5.50 35.51
C ARG A 25 10.60 6.28 34.96
N ARG A 26 10.85 7.47 35.52
CA ARG A 26 11.84 8.42 34.99
C ARG A 26 13.24 7.84 34.96
N GLU A 27 13.56 7.00 35.94
CA GLU A 27 14.85 6.33 36.10
C GLU A 27 15.14 5.33 34.97
N ARG A 28 14.13 4.94 34.20
CA ARG A 28 14.22 3.97 33.10
C ARG A 28 14.26 4.65 31.73
N TRP A 29 14.11 5.97 31.63
CA TRP A 29 14.12 6.64 30.34
C TRP A 29 15.48 6.48 29.63
N GLY A 30 15.46 6.24 28.33
CA GLY A 30 16.67 5.97 27.54
C GLY A 30 17.24 4.56 27.65
N THR A 31 16.82 3.73 28.62
CA THR A 31 17.22 2.32 28.70
C THR A 31 16.38 1.45 27.77
N PRO A 32 16.82 0.23 27.41
CA PRO A 32 15.97 -0.76 26.74
C PRO A 32 14.69 -1.03 27.54
N ARG A 33 13.58 -1.24 26.82
CA ARG A 33 12.28 -1.57 27.43
C ARG A 33 12.24 -3.05 27.76
N GLU A 34 11.68 -3.37 28.93
CA GLU A 34 11.35 -4.74 29.31
C GLU A 34 9.85 -4.94 29.11
N VAL A 35 9.50 -5.65 28.04
CA VAL A 35 8.12 -5.98 27.64
C VAL A 35 8.14 -7.40 27.12
N ASP A 36 7.21 -8.23 27.56
CA ASP A 36 7.01 -9.57 27.03
C ASP A 36 6.41 -9.48 25.61
N LEU A 37 7.24 -9.75 24.60
CA LEU A 37 6.85 -9.62 23.20
C LEU A 37 5.97 -10.78 22.72
N ASP A 38 6.09 -11.96 23.32
CA ASP A 38 5.25 -13.12 22.99
C ASP A 38 3.84 -12.89 23.52
N ALA A 39 3.71 -12.35 24.74
CA ALA A 39 2.44 -11.91 25.29
C ALA A 39 1.81 -10.80 24.43
N LEU A 40 2.59 -9.80 24.00
CA LEU A 40 2.10 -8.74 23.10
C LEU A 40 1.57 -9.32 21.77
N ALA A 41 2.29 -10.25 21.15
CA ALA A 41 1.87 -10.88 19.90
C ALA A 41 0.56 -11.68 20.09
N GLY A 42 0.44 -12.42 21.20
CA GLY A 42 -0.78 -13.15 21.56
C GLY A 42 -1.97 -12.22 21.79
N VAL A 43 -1.76 -11.13 22.54
CA VAL A 43 -2.79 -10.14 22.83
C VAL A 43 -3.30 -9.47 21.55
N ASP A 44 -2.40 -9.06 20.65
CA ASP A 44 -2.82 -8.39 19.40
C ASP A 44 -3.63 -9.30 18.47
N ALA A 45 -3.38 -10.60 18.53
CA ALA A 45 -4.13 -11.58 17.74
C ALA A 45 -5.52 -11.89 18.31
N GLN A 46 -5.76 -11.71 19.62
CA GLN A 46 -6.93 -12.24 20.32
C GLN A 46 -7.88 -11.18 20.90
N HIS A 47 -7.38 -9.99 21.25
CA HIS A 47 -8.13 -9.02 22.05
C HIS A 47 -8.84 -7.94 21.22
N GLY A 48 -8.85 -8.03 19.88
CA GLY A 48 -9.49 -7.00 19.04
C GLY A 48 -8.77 -5.65 19.08
N THR A 49 -7.48 -5.64 19.44
CA THR A 49 -6.57 -4.54 19.15
C THR A 49 -6.13 -4.60 17.68
N PHE A 50 -5.45 -3.56 17.21
CA PHE A 50 -4.92 -3.54 15.85
C PHE A 50 -3.62 -2.75 15.76
N SER A 51 -2.79 -3.09 14.77
CA SER A 51 -1.52 -2.42 14.49
C SER A 51 -0.59 -2.34 15.72
N SER A 52 -0.67 -3.31 16.64
CA SER A 52 0.18 -3.36 17.84
C SER A 52 1.37 -4.30 17.63
N PHE A 53 1.22 -5.33 16.80
CA PHE A 53 2.26 -6.25 16.40
C PHE A 53 2.19 -6.53 14.89
N ASP A 54 3.34 -6.66 14.24
CA ASP A 54 3.43 -7.07 12.84
C ASP A 54 3.88 -8.54 12.77
N PRO A 55 2.96 -9.49 12.47
CA PRO A 55 3.31 -10.90 12.42
C PRO A 55 4.18 -11.28 11.22
N GLU A 56 4.20 -10.47 10.15
CA GLU A 56 5.04 -10.74 8.98
C GLU A 56 6.51 -10.41 9.28
N THR A 57 6.76 -9.33 10.00
CA THR A 57 8.12 -8.86 10.32
C THR A 57 8.59 -9.22 11.73
N GLY A 58 7.70 -9.71 12.59
CA GLY A 58 7.95 -9.96 14.02
C GLY A 58 8.13 -8.68 14.84
N ARG A 59 7.73 -7.52 14.31
CA ARG A 59 7.99 -6.22 14.93
C ARG A 59 6.89 -5.84 15.91
N ALA A 60 7.28 -5.51 17.15
CA ALA A 60 6.41 -4.88 18.13
C ALA A 60 6.16 -3.41 17.78
N LEU A 61 5.00 -3.11 17.18
CA LEU A 61 4.61 -1.76 16.74
C LEU A 61 4.16 -0.87 17.90
N ALA A 62 3.56 -1.48 18.92
CA ALA A 62 3.12 -0.82 20.15
C ALA A 62 4.28 -0.35 21.04
N VAL A 63 5.50 -0.87 20.84
CA VAL A 63 6.66 -0.58 21.68
C VAL A 63 7.58 0.42 20.96
N PRO A 64 7.72 1.67 21.45
CA PRO A 64 8.54 2.66 20.76
C PRO A 64 10.02 2.32 20.79
N ASN A 65 10.73 2.59 19.69
CA ASN A 65 12.19 2.51 19.62
C ASN A 65 12.86 3.89 19.77
N THR A 66 12.50 4.61 20.81
CA THR A 66 13.02 5.95 21.13
C THR A 66 13.32 6.06 22.63
N PRO A 67 14.18 7.01 23.07
CA PRO A 67 14.47 7.22 24.50
C PRO A 67 13.30 7.87 25.27
N CYS A 68 12.09 7.87 24.70
CA CYS A 68 10.91 8.55 25.22
C CYS A 68 10.31 7.86 26.47
N PRO A 69 9.41 8.53 27.20
CA PRO A 69 8.79 7.99 28.41
C PRO A 69 7.72 6.91 28.17
N VAL A 70 7.30 6.68 26.93
CA VAL A 70 6.26 5.70 26.62
C VAL A 70 6.84 4.30 26.70
N LEU A 71 6.19 3.41 27.46
CA LEU A 71 6.56 1.99 27.57
C LEU A 71 6.00 1.23 26.36
N LEU A 72 4.67 1.25 26.22
CA LEU A 72 3.95 0.71 25.06
C LEU A 72 2.57 1.36 24.95
N GLY A 73 1.97 1.30 23.76
CA GLY A 73 0.60 1.76 23.50
C GLY A 73 -0.17 0.78 22.62
N LEU A 74 -1.33 0.31 23.09
CA LEU A 74 -2.22 -0.58 22.32
C LEU A 74 -3.40 0.20 21.76
N ARG A 75 -3.74 -0.07 20.50
CA ARG A 75 -4.87 0.57 19.81
C ARG A 75 -6.06 -0.35 19.69
N ALA A 76 -7.26 0.16 19.93
CA ALA A 76 -8.49 -0.60 19.75
C ALA A 76 -9.68 0.30 19.32
N GLU A 77 -10.75 -0.35 18.89
CA GLU A 77 -12.04 0.30 18.60
C GLU A 77 -12.69 0.89 19.87
N TRP A 78 -12.42 0.30 21.04
CA TRP A 78 -13.05 0.63 22.31
C TRP A 78 -12.01 0.81 23.42
N SER A 79 -12.27 1.74 24.34
CA SER A 79 -11.39 2.00 25.49
C SER A 79 -11.16 0.76 26.34
N ASP A 80 -12.25 0.08 26.72
CA ASP A 80 -12.21 -1.07 27.64
C ASP A 80 -11.41 -2.23 27.04
N THR A 81 -11.48 -2.39 25.71
CA THR A 81 -10.68 -3.36 24.95
C THR A 81 -9.19 -3.03 25.02
N ALA A 82 -8.81 -1.78 24.72
CA ALA A 82 -7.41 -1.35 24.79
C ALA A 82 -6.84 -1.47 26.21
N GLU A 83 -7.62 -1.12 27.22
CA GLU A 83 -7.23 -1.18 28.63
C GLU A 83 -7.06 -2.62 29.12
N ALA A 84 -8.00 -3.52 28.81
CA ALA A 84 -7.92 -4.93 29.17
C ALA A 84 -6.71 -5.59 28.52
N ALA A 85 -6.54 -5.42 27.20
CA ALA A 85 -5.41 -5.93 26.45
C ALA A 85 -4.06 -5.45 27.03
N LEU A 86 -3.96 -4.17 27.39
CA LEU A 86 -2.72 -3.60 27.93
C LEU A 86 -2.36 -4.16 29.30
N ALA A 87 -3.37 -4.53 30.11
CA ALA A 87 -3.16 -5.08 31.45
C ALA A 87 -2.62 -6.51 31.44
N GLU A 88 -2.80 -7.25 30.34
CA GLU A 88 -2.39 -8.64 30.19
C GLU A 88 -0.92 -8.81 29.79
N ILE A 89 -0.25 -7.74 29.36
CA ILE A 89 1.14 -7.79 28.89
C ILE A 89 2.10 -7.56 30.07
N PRO A 90 2.94 -8.55 30.44
CA PRO A 90 4.00 -8.36 31.42
C PRO A 90 5.03 -7.31 30.95
N THR A 91 5.39 -6.41 31.87
CA THR A 91 6.30 -5.28 31.59
C THR A 91 7.14 -4.91 32.82
N GLU A 92 8.14 -4.05 32.63
CA GLU A 92 8.75 -3.30 33.74
C GLU A 92 7.72 -2.47 34.52
N GLU A 93 8.05 -2.14 35.77
CA GLU A 93 7.12 -1.41 36.63
C GLU A 93 6.73 -0.03 36.04
N PRO A 94 5.45 0.17 35.71
CA PRO A 94 5.01 1.39 35.06
C PRO A 94 4.89 2.56 36.05
N ALA A 95 5.08 3.78 35.57
CA ALA A 95 4.77 5.00 36.33
C ALA A 95 3.26 5.30 36.32
N GLY A 96 2.56 4.93 35.25
CA GLY A 96 1.14 5.19 35.10
C GLY A 96 0.63 4.80 33.72
N ARG A 97 -0.69 4.86 33.55
CA ARG A 97 -1.40 4.53 32.31
C ARG A 97 -2.42 5.61 31.97
N ILE A 98 -2.57 5.93 30.70
CA ILE A 98 -3.57 6.86 30.19
C ILE A 98 -4.19 6.27 28.92
N THR A 99 -5.52 6.30 28.83
CA THR A 99 -6.26 5.93 27.62
C THR A 99 -6.66 7.19 26.87
N TRP A 100 -6.24 7.28 25.61
CA TRP A 100 -6.51 8.41 24.75
C TRP A 100 -7.63 8.07 23.77
N MET A 101 -8.50 9.04 23.52
CA MET A 101 -9.34 9.04 22.33
C MET A 101 -8.56 9.70 21.19
N THR A 102 -8.46 9.06 20.05
CA THR A 102 -7.55 9.45 18.97
C THR A 102 -8.23 9.42 17.60
N ASN A 103 -7.60 10.07 16.62
CA ASN A 103 -7.87 9.89 15.20
C ASN A 103 -6.90 8.88 14.56
N HIS A 104 -6.26 7.99 15.32
CA HIS A 104 -5.40 6.98 14.74
C HIS A 104 -6.21 5.98 13.94
N ALA A 105 -5.65 5.53 12.82
CA ALA A 105 -6.26 4.59 11.91
C ALA A 105 -7.61 5.04 11.32
N THR A 106 -7.88 6.33 11.14
CA THR A 106 -9.18 6.83 10.68
C THR A 106 -9.23 7.29 9.22
N ASP A 107 -8.08 7.41 8.56
CA ASP A 107 -7.92 8.07 7.26
C ASP A 107 -8.38 9.56 7.23
N ASP A 108 -8.50 10.21 8.39
CA ASP A 108 -8.99 11.60 8.48
C ASP A 108 -8.10 12.63 7.74
N HIS A 109 -6.88 12.24 7.36
CA HIS A 109 -5.95 13.08 6.59
C HIS A 109 -6.17 13.03 5.08
N LEU A 110 -6.92 12.05 4.58
CA LEU A 110 -7.06 11.81 3.15
C LEU A 110 -8.12 12.73 2.53
N THR A 111 -7.76 13.40 1.45
CA THR A 111 -8.69 14.23 0.66
C THR A 111 -8.72 13.71 -0.78
N PRO A 112 -9.88 13.39 -1.36
CA PRO A 112 -9.97 13.05 -2.78
C PRO A 112 -9.57 14.25 -3.64
N VAL A 113 -8.87 13.98 -4.73
CA VAL A 113 -8.61 14.98 -5.78
C VAL A 113 -9.28 14.52 -7.07
N ASP A 114 -10.00 15.43 -7.71
CA ASP A 114 -10.72 15.13 -8.96
C ASP A 114 -9.76 15.06 -10.16
N ARG A 115 -8.64 15.76 -10.10
CA ARG A 115 -7.63 15.84 -11.17
C ARG A 115 -6.23 15.68 -10.62
N ILE A 116 -5.35 14.98 -11.34
CA ILE A 116 -3.94 14.84 -10.99
C ILE A 116 -3.24 16.21 -10.95
N ALA A 117 -3.66 17.15 -11.81
CA ALA A 117 -3.17 18.54 -11.78
C ALA A 117 -3.48 19.29 -10.48
N ASP A 118 -4.41 18.80 -9.64
CA ASP A 118 -4.78 19.42 -8.36
C ASP A 118 -4.02 18.84 -7.16
N VAL A 119 -3.13 17.85 -7.37
CA VAL A 119 -2.25 17.33 -6.32
C VAL A 119 -1.30 18.43 -5.84
N ARG A 120 -1.27 18.69 -4.53
CA ARG A 120 -0.41 19.71 -3.90
C ARG A 120 0.50 19.09 -2.85
N PRO A 121 1.75 19.56 -2.70
CA PRO A 121 2.61 19.14 -1.60
C PRO A 121 1.97 19.38 -0.23
N THR A 122 2.46 18.68 0.81
CA THR A 122 2.01 18.84 2.20
C THR A 122 0.53 18.53 2.43
N THR A 123 -0.08 17.79 1.50
CA THR A 123 -1.42 17.22 1.62
C THR A 123 -1.33 15.69 1.66
N SER A 124 -2.44 15.01 1.94
CA SER A 124 -2.56 13.57 1.69
C SER A 124 -3.80 13.32 0.86
N VAL A 125 -3.64 12.57 -0.24
CA VAL A 125 -4.63 12.55 -1.31
C VAL A 125 -5.10 11.13 -1.62
N ILE A 126 -6.30 11.06 -2.18
CA ILE A 126 -6.79 9.91 -2.94
C ILE A 126 -6.86 10.38 -4.39
N ALA A 127 -5.97 9.86 -5.23
CA ALA A 127 -5.80 10.30 -6.61
C ALA A 127 -5.92 9.12 -7.57
N THR A 128 -6.84 9.20 -8.52
CA THR A 128 -7.07 8.15 -9.51
C THR A 128 -6.48 8.56 -10.86
N GLY A 129 -5.81 7.63 -11.52
CA GLY A 129 -5.20 7.87 -12.83
C GLY A 129 -4.72 6.58 -13.47
N ARG A 130 -4.05 6.71 -14.62
CA ARG A 130 -3.40 5.60 -15.31
C ARG A 130 -1.90 5.69 -15.18
N ILE A 131 -1.24 4.54 -15.07
CA ILE A 131 0.22 4.48 -15.12
C ILE A 131 0.68 5.03 -16.49
N VAL A 132 1.57 6.01 -16.48
CA VAL A 132 2.05 6.67 -17.72
C VAL A 132 3.35 6.07 -18.24
N SER A 133 4.15 5.46 -17.37
CA SER A 133 5.45 4.87 -17.70
C SER A 133 5.73 3.65 -16.83
N ALA A 134 6.55 2.73 -17.33
CA ALA A 134 6.95 1.54 -16.59
C ALA A 134 7.57 1.92 -15.22
N PRO A 135 7.17 1.24 -14.12
CA PRO A 135 7.75 1.44 -12.80
C PRO A 135 9.27 1.23 -12.79
N ARG A 136 9.98 2.04 -12.03
CA ARG A 136 11.44 1.99 -11.89
C ARG A 136 11.82 1.60 -10.47
N ARG A 137 12.68 0.59 -10.35
CA ARG A 137 13.32 0.23 -9.08
C ARG A 137 14.56 1.10 -8.88
N LEU A 138 14.67 1.73 -7.72
CA LEU A 138 15.84 2.52 -7.33
C LEU A 138 16.78 1.71 -6.43
N ARG A 139 18.03 2.16 -6.34
CA ARG A 139 18.98 1.68 -5.34
C ARG A 139 18.39 1.89 -3.94
N GLY A 140 18.53 0.89 -3.07
CA GLY A 140 17.87 0.87 -1.76
C GLY A 140 16.47 0.23 -1.80
N GLY A 141 16.02 -0.27 -2.94
CA GLY A 141 14.81 -1.09 -3.03
C GLY A 141 13.50 -0.30 -3.11
N HIS A 142 13.54 1.01 -3.35
CA HIS A 142 12.34 1.82 -3.60
C HIS A 142 11.79 1.56 -5.01
N VAL A 143 10.48 1.74 -5.19
CA VAL A 143 9.83 1.66 -6.49
C VAL A 143 9.09 2.97 -6.75
N ILE A 144 9.38 3.59 -7.89
CA ILE A 144 8.69 4.79 -8.35
C ILE A 144 7.95 4.45 -9.65
N ALA A 145 6.68 4.82 -9.71
CA ALA A 145 5.90 4.87 -10.94
C ALA A 145 5.30 6.27 -11.08
N SER A 146 4.63 6.55 -12.19
CA SER A 146 3.96 7.84 -12.40
C SER A 146 2.55 7.57 -12.90
N ILE A 147 1.58 8.31 -12.39
CA ILE A 147 0.18 8.25 -12.82
C ILE A 147 -0.25 9.56 -13.46
N GLY A 148 -1.20 9.50 -14.38
CA GLY A 148 -1.77 10.67 -15.06
C GLY A 148 -3.20 10.43 -15.53
N ASP A 149 -3.92 11.52 -15.78
CA ASP A 149 -5.35 11.53 -16.15
C ASP A 149 -5.65 12.48 -17.33
N GLY A 150 -4.61 12.91 -18.05
CA GLY A 150 -4.71 13.91 -19.11
C GLY A 150 -4.61 15.37 -18.63
N THR A 151 -4.85 15.64 -17.34
CA THR A 151 -4.68 16.99 -16.76
C THR A 151 -3.24 17.24 -16.29
N GLY A 152 -2.54 16.17 -15.93
CA GLY A 152 -1.16 16.21 -15.50
C GLY A 152 -0.63 14.81 -15.20
N SER A 153 0.57 14.75 -14.63
CA SER A 153 1.15 13.53 -14.08
C SER A 153 1.81 13.79 -12.74
N VAL A 154 1.84 12.77 -11.88
CA VAL A 154 2.50 12.80 -10.59
C VAL A 154 3.18 11.47 -10.31
N ASP A 155 4.33 11.51 -9.65
CA ASP A 155 5.00 10.29 -9.21
C ASP A 155 4.24 9.66 -8.03
N ILE A 156 4.25 8.33 -8.00
CA ILE A 156 3.85 7.52 -6.87
C ILE A 156 5.06 6.71 -6.41
N ALA A 157 5.28 6.62 -5.10
CA ALA A 157 6.44 5.92 -4.54
C ALA A 157 6.02 4.90 -3.48
N ALA A 158 6.46 3.66 -3.67
CA ALA A 158 6.52 2.63 -2.63
C ALA A 158 7.96 2.52 -2.14
N TYR A 159 8.23 3.03 -0.93
CA TYR A 159 9.57 2.97 -0.33
C TYR A 159 9.90 1.58 0.19
N GLU A 160 11.18 1.37 0.51
CA GLU A 160 11.70 0.07 0.97
C GLU A 160 10.86 -0.51 2.13
N PRO A 161 10.47 0.29 3.15
CA PRO A 161 9.72 -0.27 4.28
C PRO A 161 8.32 -0.78 3.93
N THR A 162 7.73 -0.40 2.79
CA THR A 162 6.32 -0.73 2.49
C THR A 162 6.09 -2.21 2.12
N GLY A 163 7.15 -3.03 2.09
CA GLY A 163 7.03 -4.49 1.93
C GLY A 163 6.41 -4.90 0.59
N ARG A 164 5.40 -5.77 0.62
CA ARG A 164 4.70 -6.33 -0.56
C ARG A 164 4.15 -5.26 -1.50
N LEU A 165 3.78 -4.08 -0.99
CA LEU A 165 3.28 -2.97 -1.82
C LEU A 165 4.28 -2.59 -2.93
N ARG A 166 5.58 -2.67 -2.68
CA ARG A 166 6.61 -2.44 -3.70
C ARG A 166 6.55 -3.44 -4.85
N GLN A 167 6.28 -4.70 -4.55
CA GLN A 167 6.20 -5.76 -5.54
C GLN A 167 5.00 -5.54 -6.46
N ILE A 168 3.87 -5.13 -5.87
CA ILE A 168 2.65 -4.76 -6.61
C ILE A 168 2.93 -3.57 -7.51
N VAL A 169 3.47 -2.47 -6.98
CA VAL A 169 3.77 -1.27 -7.77
C VAL A 169 4.78 -1.56 -8.87
N ALA A 170 5.78 -2.41 -8.63
CA ALA A 170 6.75 -2.79 -9.64
C ALA A 170 6.17 -3.66 -10.76
N ALA A 171 5.06 -4.34 -10.50
CA ALA A 171 4.36 -5.18 -11.47
C ALA A 171 3.33 -4.40 -12.29
N LEU A 172 3.15 -3.10 -12.08
CA LEU A 172 2.28 -2.25 -12.90
C LEU A 172 2.92 -1.92 -14.25
N ALA A 173 2.12 -1.53 -15.23
CA ALA A 173 2.56 -1.13 -16.56
C ALA A 173 1.75 0.05 -17.10
N PRO A 174 2.28 0.77 -18.12
CA PRO A 174 1.56 1.85 -18.77
C PRO A 174 0.14 1.44 -19.18
N GLY A 175 -0.85 2.26 -18.85
CA GLY A 175 -2.26 2.03 -19.14
C GLY A 175 -3.08 1.45 -17.98
N ASP A 176 -2.44 0.77 -17.03
CA ASP A 176 -3.13 0.26 -15.84
C ASP A 176 -3.81 1.39 -15.07
N ALA A 177 -5.07 1.21 -14.73
CA ALA A 177 -5.86 2.17 -13.97
C ALA A 177 -5.71 1.90 -12.47
N VAL A 178 -5.34 2.92 -11.70
CA VAL A 178 -5.07 2.80 -10.27
C VAL A 178 -5.61 3.98 -9.47
N THR A 179 -5.93 3.74 -8.20
CA THR A 179 -6.18 4.78 -7.20
C THR A 179 -5.03 4.80 -6.21
N ALA A 180 -4.19 5.83 -6.27
CA ALA A 180 -3.07 6.02 -5.36
C ALA A 180 -3.51 6.80 -4.11
N VAL A 181 -3.09 6.32 -2.94
CA VAL A 181 -3.46 6.92 -1.65
C VAL A 181 -2.22 7.18 -0.79
N GLY A 182 -2.04 8.41 -0.34
CA GLY A 182 -0.98 8.75 0.61
C GLY A 182 -0.56 10.22 0.64
N GLY A 183 0.48 10.49 1.42
CA GLY A 183 1.01 11.85 1.64
C GLY A 183 1.86 12.36 0.48
N VAL A 184 1.72 13.65 0.14
CA VAL A 184 2.40 14.28 -1.00
C VAL A 184 3.65 15.03 -0.56
N ARG A 185 4.83 14.60 -1.05
CA ARG A 185 6.08 15.34 -0.89
C ARG A 185 6.26 16.38 -2.01
N SER A 186 7.06 17.42 -1.75
CA SER A 186 7.22 18.54 -2.68
C SER A 186 8.26 18.36 -3.78
N ARG A 187 9.38 17.66 -3.53
CA ARG A 187 10.51 17.59 -4.47
C ARG A 187 11.13 16.19 -4.59
N PRO A 188 11.02 15.55 -5.77
CA PRO A 188 9.99 15.81 -6.79
C PRO A 188 8.59 15.62 -6.19
N LEU A 189 7.57 16.19 -6.86
CA LEU A 189 6.18 16.00 -6.44
C LEU A 189 5.85 14.50 -6.50
N THR A 190 5.58 13.90 -5.35
CA THR A 190 5.39 12.44 -5.26
C THR A 190 4.38 12.10 -4.19
N ILE A 191 3.44 11.23 -4.50
CA ILE A 191 2.54 10.59 -3.54
C ILE A 191 3.29 9.41 -2.92
N ASN A 192 3.63 9.52 -1.64
CA ASN A 192 4.21 8.45 -0.85
C ASN A 192 3.10 7.47 -0.49
N LEU A 193 3.07 6.32 -1.16
CA LEU A 193 1.96 5.38 -1.07
C LEU A 193 1.85 4.80 0.33
N GLU A 194 0.69 5.03 0.95
CA GLU A 194 0.21 4.23 2.08
C GLU A 194 -0.49 2.98 1.54
N ARG A 195 -1.13 3.10 0.36
CA ARG A 195 -2.06 2.13 -0.22
C ARG A 195 -2.32 2.45 -1.69
N ILE A 196 -2.70 1.43 -2.47
CA ILE A 196 -3.06 1.55 -3.89
C ILE A 196 -4.20 0.60 -4.23
N GLU A 197 -5.15 1.06 -5.02
CA GLU A 197 -6.14 0.20 -5.69
C GLU A 197 -5.70 -0.04 -7.10
N ILE A 198 -5.75 -1.29 -7.54
CA ILE A 198 -5.71 -1.65 -8.95
C ILE A 198 -7.14 -1.73 -9.43
N VAL A 199 -7.55 -0.74 -10.23
CA VAL A 199 -8.91 -0.64 -10.76
C VAL A 199 -9.06 -1.57 -11.96
N SER A 200 -8.09 -1.53 -12.88
CA SER A 200 -8.02 -2.47 -14.01
C SER A 200 -6.61 -2.53 -14.57
N THR A 201 -6.26 -3.66 -15.16
CA THR A 201 -4.98 -3.87 -15.85
C THR A 201 -5.18 -3.92 -17.36
N VAL A 202 -4.14 -3.57 -18.11
CA VAL A 202 -4.09 -3.79 -19.56
C VAL A 202 -3.41 -5.11 -19.88
N ASP A 203 -3.79 -5.72 -21.01
CA ASP A 203 -3.09 -6.89 -21.53
C ASP A 203 -1.66 -6.52 -21.92
N ARG A 204 -0.72 -7.39 -21.57
CA ARG A 204 0.70 -7.22 -21.86
C ARG A 204 1.20 -8.47 -22.53
N TYR A 205 1.81 -8.34 -23.69
CA TYR A 205 2.34 -9.49 -24.41
C TYR A 205 3.84 -9.60 -24.18
N ILE A 206 4.29 -10.75 -23.68
CA ILE A 206 5.71 -11.09 -23.58
C ILE A 206 6.03 -12.18 -24.60
N LYS A 207 7.21 -12.06 -25.21
CA LYS A 207 7.72 -13.08 -26.11
C LYS A 207 8.07 -14.35 -25.34
N LEU A 208 7.46 -15.46 -25.72
CA LEU A 208 7.73 -16.78 -25.19
C LEU A 208 8.86 -17.46 -25.96
N GLU A 209 8.74 -17.48 -27.29
CA GLU A 209 9.70 -18.16 -28.16
C GLU A 209 9.81 -17.50 -29.54
N ASN A 210 10.86 -17.84 -30.27
CA ASN A 210 10.99 -17.46 -31.67
C ASN A 210 10.00 -18.27 -32.53
N PRO A 211 9.50 -17.70 -33.64
CA PRO A 211 8.60 -18.40 -34.55
C PRO A 211 9.17 -19.72 -35.05
N VAL A 212 8.28 -20.67 -35.31
CA VAL A 212 8.59 -21.86 -36.08
C VAL A 212 8.53 -21.52 -37.58
N CYS A 213 9.54 -21.94 -38.33
CA CYS A 213 9.57 -21.71 -39.77
C CYS A 213 8.48 -22.51 -40.50
N HIS A 214 7.53 -21.82 -41.14
CA HIS A 214 6.45 -22.47 -41.90
C HIS A 214 6.94 -23.42 -43.00
N SER A 215 8.11 -23.18 -43.59
CA SER A 215 8.63 -24.00 -44.70
C SER A 215 9.31 -25.30 -44.27
N CYS A 216 9.86 -25.38 -43.05
CA CYS A 216 10.68 -26.52 -42.64
C CYS A 216 10.58 -26.94 -41.17
N GLY A 217 9.70 -26.30 -40.40
CA GLY A 217 9.32 -26.73 -39.05
C GLY A 217 10.34 -26.47 -37.94
N VAL A 218 11.47 -25.81 -38.21
CA VAL A 218 12.48 -25.50 -37.17
C VAL A 218 12.27 -24.10 -36.59
N HIS A 219 12.59 -23.91 -35.30
CA HIS A 219 12.60 -22.56 -34.70
C HIS A 219 13.59 -21.65 -35.41
N MET A 220 13.14 -20.44 -35.72
CA MET A 220 13.95 -19.41 -36.37
C MET A 220 14.88 -18.73 -35.35
N LYS A 221 15.98 -18.15 -35.82
CA LYS A 221 16.91 -17.36 -34.99
C LYS A 221 16.60 -15.87 -35.13
N SER A 222 16.68 -15.11 -34.04
CA SER A 222 16.59 -13.65 -34.10
C SER A 222 17.75 -13.07 -34.91
N ARG A 223 17.48 -12.01 -35.66
CA ARG A 223 18.48 -11.27 -36.45
C ARG A 223 19.00 -10.01 -35.76
N GLY A 224 18.58 -9.76 -34.51
CA GLY A 224 18.83 -8.51 -33.79
C GLY A 224 17.52 -7.76 -33.49
N ARG A 225 17.64 -6.64 -32.76
CA ARG A 225 16.53 -5.76 -32.41
C ARG A 225 15.90 -5.20 -33.69
N ASP A 226 14.58 -5.27 -33.82
CA ASP A 226 13.79 -4.76 -34.97
C ASP A 226 14.08 -5.43 -36.33
N ALA A 227 14.89 -6.50 -36.36
CA ALA A 227 15.32 -7.17 -37.59
C ALA A 227 14.57 -8.48 -37.89
N GLY A 228 13.63 -8.86 -37.03
CA GLY A 228 12.85 -10.09 -37.14
C GLY A 228 13.69 -11.37 -36.98
N TYR A 229 13.28 -12.43 -37.69
CA TYR A 229 13.83 -13.78 -37.57
C TYR A 229 14.30 -14.35 -38.91
N ARG A 230 15.27 -15.26 -38.86
CA ARG A 230 15.75 -16.05 -40.00
C ARG A 230 15.82 -17.53 -39.65
N CYS A 231 15.32 -18.36 -40.54
CA CYS A 231 15.49 -19.81 -40.47
C CYS A 231 16.93 -20.18 -40.82
N ALA A 232 17.60 -20.92 -39.94
CA ALA A 232 18.97 -21.39 -40.17
C ALA A 232 19.06 -22.50 -41.24
N ARG A 233 17.96 -23.22 -41.50
CA ARG A 233 17.92 -24.35 -42.45
C ARG A 233 17.63 -23.91 -43.88
N CYS A 234 16.51 -23.20 -44.10
CA CYS A 234 16.05 -22.83 -45.45
C CYS A 234 16.23 -21.34 -45.78
N GLY A 235 16.71 -20.53 -44.82
CA GLY A 235 16.97 -19.10 -45.05
C GLY A 235 15.74 -18.20 -45.03
N ALA A 236 14.51 -18.75 -44.96
CA ALA A 236 13.27 -17.98 -44.85
C ALA A 236 13.31 -16.96 -43.70
N THR A 237 12.63 -15.84 -43.85
CA THR A 237 12.57 -14.77 -42.84
C THR A 237 11.16 -14.57 -42.33
N ALA A 238 11.04 -14.14 -41.08
CA ALA A 238 9.77 -13.77 -40.47
C ALA A 238 9.92 -12.41 -39.78
N PRO A 239 8.87 -11.59 -39.73
CA PRO A 239 8.91 -10.31 -39.04
C PRO A 239 8.90 -10.51 -37.51
N GLU A 240 9.10 -9.44 -36.73
CA GLU A 240 9.24 -9.56 -35.27
C GLU A 240 7.94 -10.02 -34.58
N GLU A 241 6.80 -9.64 -35.14
CA GLU A 241 5.44 -9.97 -34.72
C GLU A 241 5.12 -11.46 -34.87
N ALA A 242 5.92 -12.21 -35.64
CA ALA A 242 5.80 -13.66 -35.75
C ALA A 242 6.27 -14.38 -34.47
N ALA A 243 6.86 -13.68 -33.50
CA ALA A 243 7.14 -14.24 -32.19
C ALA A 243 5.89 -14.88 -31.57
N VAL A 244 6.09 -16.04 -30.95
CA VAL A 244 5.04 -16.60 -30.11
C VAL A 244 5.03 -15.80 -28.82
N THR A 245 3.91 -15.14 -28.54
CA THR A 245 3.74 -14.31 -27.35
C THR A 245 2.70 -14.90 -26.41
N THR A 246 2.85 -14.64 -25.12
CA THR A 246 1.82 -14.92 -24.10
C THR A 246 1.48 -13.65 -23.32
N VAL A 247 0.31 -13.64 -22.69
CA VAL A 247 -0.08 -12.55 -21.79
C VAL A 247 0.74 -12.66 -20.51
N ALA A 248 1.48 -11.60 -20.16
CA ALA A 248 2.20 -11.53 -18.91
C ALA A 248 1.22 -11.43 -17.74
N THR A 249 1.56 -12.08 -16.63
CA THR A 249 0.76 -11.98 -15.40
C THR A 249 0.72 -10.53 -14.91
N ALA A 250 -0.49 -9.99 -14.79
CA ALA A 250 -0.75 -8.71 -14.18
C ALA A 250 -1.16 -8.91 -12.71
N PRO A 251 -0.94 -7.91 -11.83
CA PRO A 251 -1.47 -7.96 -10.48
C PRO A 251 -3.01 -7.91 -10.51
N GLU A 252 -3.65 -8.71 -9.64
CA GLU A 252 -5.11 -8.78 -9.57
C GLU A 252 -5.74 -7.43 -9.20
N PRO A 253 -6.90 -7.06 -9.77
CA PRO A 253 -7.66 -5.91 -9.33
C PRO A 253 -8.00 -5.97 -7.83
N GLY A 254 -7.96 -4.83 -7.16
CA GLY A 254 -8.25 -4.72 -5.73
C GLY A 254 -7.26 -3.84 -4.97
N TRP A 255 -7.44 -3.79 -3.66
CA TRP A 255 -6.66 -2.94 -2.77
C TRP A 255 -5.42 -3.65 -2.22
N TYR A 256 -4.32 -2.91 -2.20
CA TYR A 256 -3.06 -3.29 -1.60
C TYR A 256 -2.58 -2.16 -0.68
N GLU A 257 -2.10 -2.51 0.50
CA GLU A 257 -1.59 -1.54 1.49
C GLU A 257 -0.12 -1.82 1.82
N ALA A 258 0.54 -0.82 2.41
CA ALA A 258 1.87 -0.99 2.96
C ALA A 258 1.83 -1.99 4.14
N ALA A 259 2.94 -2.70 4.34
CA ALA A 259 3.14 -3.56 5.50
C ALA A 259 2.80 -2.82 6.81
N LEU A 260 2.25 -3.53 7.79
CA LEU A 260 1.80 -2.95 9.06
C LEU A 260 2.90 -2.11 9.73
N SER A 261 4.15 -2.60 9.71
CA SER A 261 5.32 -1.90 10.24
C SER A 261 5.71 -0.59 9.54
N ALA A 262 5.15 -0.32 8.36
CA ALA A 262 5.34 0.91 7.59
C ALA A 262 4.10 1.81 7.53
N GLN A 263 2.99 1.39 8.14
CA GLN A 263 1.77 2.20 8.20
C GLN A 263 1.98 3.43 9.07
N ARG A 264 1.28 4.50 8.71
CA ARG A 264 1.31 5.77 9.44
C ARG A 264 0.22 5.78 10.49
N HIS A 265 0.34 6.67 11.47
CA HIS A 265 -0.62 6.77 12.58
C HIS A 265 -2.07 6.89 12.14
N LEU A 266 -2.33 7.62 11.04
CA LEU A 266 -3.69 7.90 10.57
C LEU A 266 -4.20 6.86 9.56
N THR A 267 -3.32 6.06 8.95
CA THR A 267 -3.69 5.05 7.95
C THR A 267 -4.64 4.01 8.56
N MET A 268 -5.83 3.85 8.00
CA MET A 268 -6.79 2.83 8.42
C MET A 268 -6.40 1.46 7.84
N PRO A 269 -5.96 0.49 8.66
CA PRO A 269 -5.52 -0.81 8.18
C PRO A 269 -6.69 -1.69 7.74
N SER A 270 -6.45 -2.62 6.81
CA SER A 270 -7.47 -3.59 6.37
C SER A 270 -7.96 -4.48 7.51
N THR A 271 -7.09 -4.74 8.50
CA THR A 271 -7.35 -5.58 9.67
C THR A 271 -8.53 -5.10 10.51
N ARG A 272 -8.92 -3.82 10.38
CA ARG A 272 -10.14 -3.26 10.98
C ARG A 272 -11.44 -3.58 10.19
N GLY A 273 -11.41 -4.56 9.30
CA GLY A 273 -12.55 -4.93 8.45
C GLY A 273 -12.91 -3.82 7.45
N ALA A 274 -11.96 -2.94 7.14
CA ALA A 274 -12.19 -1.80 6.28
C ALA A 274 -12.32 -2.27 4.82
N ARG A 275 -13.56 -2.27 4.30
CA ARG A 275 -13.79 -2.21 2.86
C ARG A 275 -13.59 -0.77 2.44
N TRP A 276 -12.42 -0.47 1.89
CA TRP A 276 -12.14 0.87 1.43
C TRP A 276 -12.87 1.11 0.11
N SER A 277 -13.73 2.12 0.11
CA SER A 277 -14.41 2.59 -1.10
C SER A 277 -14.36 4.10 -1.06
N TYR A 278 -13.23 4.66 -1.48
CA TYR A 278 -13.16 6.09 -1.78
C TYR A 278 -13.65 6.20 -3.21
N GLY A 279 -14.91 6.58 -3.41
CA GLY A 279 -15.56 6.55 -4.73
C GLY A 279 -14.69 7.15 -5.83
N GLY A 280 -13.99 6.28 -6.57
CA GLY A 280 -13.09 6.65 -7.65
C GLY A 280 -13.88 6.72 -8.94
N VAL A 281 -14.12 7.93 -9.45
CA VAL A 281 -14.80 8.14 -10.72
C VAL A 281 -13.77 8.02 -11.84
N LEU A 282 -13.38 6.80 -12.20
CA LEU A 282 -12.99 6.55 -13.59
C LEU A 282 -14.28 6.39 -14.37
N ARG A 283 -14.84 7.50 -14.84
CA ARG A 283 -15.86 7.44 -15.89
C ARG A 283 -15.24 6.61 -17.01
N ARG A 284 -15.87 5.47 -17.30
CA ARG A 284 -15.54 4.69 -18.48
C ARG A 284 -15.66 5.64 -19.66
N ASP A 285 -14.54 6.02 -20.26
CA ASP A 285 -14.52 6.48 -21.64
C ASP A 285 -15.07 5.32 -22.46
N ARG A 286 -16.37 5.38 -22.76
CA ARG A 286 -16.92 4.62 -23.88
C ARG A 286 -16.31 5.26 -25.13
N ALA A 287 -15.22 4.68 -25.60
CA ALA A 287 -14.75 4.86 -26.96
C ALA A 287 -15.95 4.62 -27.92
N GLY A 288 -16.09 5.53 -28.88
CA GLY A 288 -17.24 5.63 -29.75
C GLY A 288 -17.52 4.41 -30.62
N GLY A 289 -18.74 4.39 -31.14
CA GLY A 289 -19.19 3.54 -32.24
C GLY A 289 -20.53 4.04 -32.76
N HIS A 290 -20.47 4.73 -33.90
CA HIS A 290 -21.45 4.91 -34.99
C HIS A 290 -22.94 5.12 -34.66
N GLU A 291 -23.52 6.27 -35.01
CA GLU A 291 -24.07 6.63 -36.34
C GLU A 291 -25.33 5.86 -36.75
N ASP A 292 -26.34 6.66 -37.06
CA ASP A 292 -27.47 6.49 -37.96
C ASP A 292 -28.75 5.72 -37.54
N LEU A 293 -29.85 6.48 -37.72
CA LEU A 293 -31.29 6.22 -37.71
C LEU A 293 -32.02 6.24 -36.37
#